data_AF-A0A832JVM5-F1
#
_entry.id   AF-A0A832JVM5-F1
#
_cell.length_a   1.000
_cell.length_b   1.000
_cell.length_c   1.000
_cell.angle_alpha   90.00
_cell.angle_beta   90.00
_cell.angle_gamma   90.00
#
_symmetry.space_group_name_H-M   'P 1'
#
loop_
_entity.id
_entity.type
_entity.pdbx_description
1 polymer ?
#
loop_
_entity_poly.entity_id
_entity_poly.type
_entity_poly.pdbx_seq_one_letter_code
_entity_poly.pdbx_strand_id
1 'polypeptide(L)'
;MPCIYRIKLGERVLCGARVPLSCGRGTCPFGPQLWERLIRHDRQSRTIWLMPQMRMVGLEDLDPEGLAPGVYVVKSIVLSAGGRGRCRSGRRSTR
;
A
#
# COMPACT_ATOMS: atom_id res chain seq x y z
N MET A 1 -11.41 5.18 3.80
CA MET A 1 -10.31 4.19 3.69
C MET A 1 -9.31 4.70 2.66
N PRO A 2 -7.98 4.64 2.92
CA PRO A 2 -6.96 5.03 1.95
C PRO A 2 -6.90 4.08 0.75
N CYS A 3 -6.47 4.58 -0.42
CA CYS A 3 -6.22 3.73 -1.59
C CYS A 3 -4.94 2.91 -1.38
N ILE A 4 -5.06 1.59 -1.30
CA ILE A 4 -3.91 0.69 -1.14
C ILE A 4 -3.17 0.40 -2.46
N TYR A 5 -3.80 0.69 -3.59
CA TYR A 5 -3.23 0.42 -4.91
C TYR A 5 -2.61 1.67 -5.56
N ARG A 6 -2.75 2.87 -4.99
CA ARG A 6 -2.26 4.09 -5.66
C ARG A 6 -0.79 4.35 -5.34
N ILE A 7 0.12 3.95 -6.21
CA ILE A 7 1.57 4.08 -5.97
C ILE A 7 2.08 5.39 -6.56
N LYS A 8 2.79 6.22 -5.78
CA LYS A 8 3.47 7.44 -6.28
C LYS A 8 4.96 7.14 -6.42
N LEU A 9 5.47 7.10 -7.66
CA LEU A 9 6.86 6.79 -7.97
C LEU A 9 7.46 7.99 -8.72
N GLY A 10 8.21 8.83 -8.00
CA GLY A 10 8.64 10.13 -8.52
C GLY A 10 7.44 10.99 -8.93
N GLU A 11 7.42 11.43 -10.19
CA GLU A 11 6.32 12.21 -10.78
C GLU A 11 5.16 11.33 -11.30
N ARG A 12 5.36 10.01 -11.42
CA ARG A 12 4.35 9.07 -11.92
C ARG A 12 3.44 8.60 -10.79
N VAL A 13 2.15 8.43 -11.10
CA VAL A 13 1.18 7.80 -10.20
C VAL A 13 0.60 6.57 -10.89
N LEU A 14 0.84 5.40 -10.31
CA LEU A 14 0.49 4.10 -10.89
C LEU A 14 -0.65 3.43 -10.11
N CYS A 15 -1.43 2.61 -10.82
CA CYS A 15 -2.40 1.71 -10.21
C CYS A 15 -1.74 0.34 -9.98
N GLY A 16 -1.41 0.03 -8.73
CA GLY A 16 -0.82 -1.22 -8.29
C GLY A 16 -1.62 -2.46 -8.67
N ALA A 17 -2.95 -2.36 -8.84
CA ALA A 17 -3.78 -3.46 -9.34
C ALA A 17 -3.60 -3.74 -10.84
N ARG A 18 -3.07 -2.79 -11.61
CA ARG A 18 -2.90 -2.86 -13.06
C ARG A 18 -1.58 -2.23 -13.52
N VAL A 19 -0.47 -2.53 -12.83
CA VAL A 19 0.86 -2.00 -13.22
C VAL A 19 1.18 -2.45 -14.66
N PRO A 20 1.74 -1.57 -15.52
CA PRO A 20 2.26 -0.22 -15.29
C PRO A 20 1.28 0.93 -15.56
N LEU A 21 -0.04 0.70 -15.55
CA LEU A 21 -1.01 1.74 -15.90
C LEU A 21 -1.04 2.90 -14.90
N SER A 22 -1.15 4.11 -15.44
CA SER A 22 -1.36 5.32 -14.65
C SER A 22 -2.67 5.27 -13.87
N CYS A 23 -2.62 5.70 -12.61
CA CYS A 23 -3.79 5.80 -11.74
C CYS A 23 -4.59 7.05 -12.11
N GLY A 24 -5.84 6.86 -12.52
CA GLY A 24 -6.76 7.96 -12.84
C GLY A 24 -8.22 7.57 -12.76
N ARG A 25 -9.11 8.57 -12.85
CA ARG A 25 -10.57 8.38 -12.79
C ARG A 25 -11.08 7.35 -13.81
N GLY A 26 -10.60 7.42 -15.05
CA GLY A 26 -11.01 6.50 -16.13
C GLY A 26 -10.38 5.10 -16.05
N THR A 27 -9.24 4.96 -15.35
CA THR A 27 -8.47 3.71 -15.32
C THR A 27 -8.71 2.91 -14.03
N CYS A 28 -9.34 3.51 -13.02
CA CYS A 28 -9.57 2.86 -11.73
C CYS A 28 -10.55 1.67 -11.87
N PRO A 29 -10.18 0.44 -11.44
CA PRO A 29 -11.09 -0.72 -11.52
C PRO A 29 -12.32 -0.56 -10.61
N PHE A 30 -12.22 0.29 -9.58
CA PHE A 30 -13.29 0.56 -8.62
C PHE A 30 -14.29 1.63 -9.09
N GLY A 31 -14.09 2.19 -10.28
CA GLY A 31 -14.91 3.28 -10.83
C GLY A 31 -14.53 4.68 -10.32
N PRO A 32 -15.03 5.73 -10.97
CA PRO A 32 -14.59 7.12 -10.76
C PRO A 32 -15.02 7.69 -9.39
N GLN A 33 -16.25 7.37 -8.94
CA GLN A 33 -16.79 7.87 -7.67
C GLN A 33 -16.01 7.34 -6.46
N LEU A 34 -15.66 6.05 -6.49
CA LEU A 34 -14.89 5.42 -5.43
C LEU A 34 -13.43 5.86 -5.50
N TRP A 35 -12.86 6.00 -6.70
CA TRP A 35 -11.52 6.57 -6.88
C TRP A 35 -11.38 7.93 -6.18
N GLU A 36 -12.32 8.86 -6.39
CA GLU A 36 -12.29 10.19 -5.77
C GLU A 36 -12.30 10.12 -4.25
N ARG A 37 -13.12 9.23 -3.68
CA ARG A 37 -13.17 9.02 -2.22
C ARG A 37 -11.85 8.45 -1.70
N LEU A 38 -11.27 7.49 -2.40
CA LEU A 38 -10.04 6.80 -1.99
C LEU A 38 -8.81 7.71 -2.06
N ILE A 39 -8.71 8.58 -3.08
CA ILE A 39 -7.56 9.48 -3.22
C ILE A 39 -7.52 10.59 -2.16
N ARG A 40 -8.68 11.03 -1.65
CA ARG A 40 -8.76 12.06 -0.58
C ARG A 40 -8.08 11.62 0.71
N HIS A 41 -8.06 10.32 0.97
CA HIS A 41 -7.43 9.74 2.16
C HIS A 41 -6.13 9.00 1.82
N ASP A 42 -5.57 9.21 0.63
CA ASP A 42 -4.38 8.49 0.18
C ASP A 42 -3.16 8.87 1.00
N ARG A 43 -2.49 7.86 1.56
CA ARG A 43 -1.23 8.03 2.29
C ARG A 43 -0.10 7.41 1.50
N GLN A 44 1.06 8.06 1.49
CA GLN A 44 2.24 7.50 0.87
C GLN A 44 2.86 6.47 1.82
N SER A 45 3.23 5.31 1.29
CA SER A 45 4.02 4.31 2.03
C SER A 45 5.40 4.23 1.41
N ARG A 46 6.42 3.98 2.23
CA ARG A 46 7.79 3.73 1.77
C ARG A 46 7.99 2.29 1.30
N THR A 47 7.09 1.39 1.69
CA THR A 47 7.16 -0.02 1.31
C THR A 47 5.86 -0.49 0.68
N ILE A 48 5.99 -1.53 -0.14
CA ILE A 48 4.91 -2.13 -0.91
C ILE A 48 5.05 -3.64 -0.87
N TRP A 49 3.94 -4.34 -1.08
CA TRP A 49 3.85 -5.77 -1.26
C TRP A 49 3.72 -6.09 -2.75
N LEU A 50 4.60 -6.95 -3.24
CA LEU A 50 4.49 -7.61 -4.53
C LEU A 50 3.69 -8.90 -4.36
N MET A 51 2.53 -8.95 -5.00
CA MET A 51 1.58 -10.06 -4.95
C MET A 51 1.57 -10.79 -6.29
N PRO A 52 1.35 -12.11 -6.33
CA PRO A 52 0.97 -13.00 -5.21
C PRO A 52 2.15 -13.49 -4.35
N GLN A 53 3.38 -13.08 -4.67
CA GLN A 53 4.61 -13.55 -4.03
C GLN A 53 4.72 -13.16 -2.53
N MET A 54 3.82 -12.30 -2.02
CA MET A 54 3.85 -11.80 -0.65
C MET A 54 5.22 -11.21 -0.27
N ARG A 55 5.91 -10.58 -1.22
CA ARG A 55 7.25 -10.04 -1.01
C ARG A 55 7.16 -8.54 -0.73
N MET A 56 7.68 -8.10 0.41
CA MET A 56 7.79 -6.67 0.69
C MET A 56 9.05 -6.10 0.05
N VAL A 57 8.93 -4.97 -0.63
CA VAL A 57 10.05 -4.23 -1.23
C VAL A 57 9.93 -2.74 -0.93
N GLY A 58 11.06 -2.03 -1.02
CA GLY A 58 11.11 -0.58 -1.00
C GLY A 58 10.35 -0.01 -2.20
N LEU A 59 9.73 1.15 -2.02
CA LEU A 59 9.08 1.85 -3.12
C LEU A 59 10.10 2.33 -4.16
N GLU A 60 11.30 2.73 -3.72
CA GLU A 60 12.41 3.09 -4.61
C GLU A 60 12.91 1.94 -5.48
N ASP A 61 12.79 0.69 -5.02
CA ASP A 61 13.25 -0.50 -5.74
C ASP A 61 12.21 -1.05 -6.72
N LEU A 62 11.03 -0.43 -6.79
CA LEU A 62 9.98 -0.86 -7.69
C LEU A 62 10.33 -0.49 -9.13
N ASP A 63 10.61 -1.51 -9.94
CA ASP A 63 10.57 -1.40 -11.41
C ASP A 63 9.18 -1.84 -11.92
N PRO A 64 8.28 -0.89 -12.26
CA PRO A 64 6.94 -1.22 -12.74
C PRO A 64 6.92 -1.83 -14.14
N GLU A 65 7.95 -1.61 -14.96
CA GLU A 65 8.00 -2.08 -16.35
C GLU A 65 8.58 -3.50 -16.42
N GLY A 66 9.43 -3.87 -15.47
CA GLY A 66 9.97 -5.22 -15.30
C GLY A 66 9.08 -6.22 -14.54
N LEU A 67 7.86 -5.83 -14.11
CA LEU A 67 6.98 -6.75 -13.40
C LEU A 67 6.41 -7.83 -14.33
N ALA A 68 6.47 -9.08 -13.87
CA ALA A 68 5.85 -10.20 -14.57
C ALA A 68 4.32 -10.02 -14.69
N PRO A 69 3.70 -10.47 -15.79
CA PRO A 69 2.24 -10.47 -15.94
C PRO A 69 1.55 -11.16 -14.75
N GLY A 70 0.48 -10.54 -14.24
CA GLY A 70 -0.26 -11.06 -13.08
C GLY A 70 0.30 -10.65 -11.72
N VAL A 71 1.45 -9.98 -11.67
CA VAL A 71 1.95 -9.34 -10.44
C VAL A 71 1.19 -8.05 -10.20
N TYR A 72 0.70 -7.86 -8.98
CA TYR A 72 0.09 -6.61 -8.53
C TYR A 72 0.77 -6.08 -7.27
N VAL A 73 0.70 -4.77 -7.10
CA VAL A 73 1.38 -4.04 -6.05
C VAL A 73 0.38 -3.44 -5.09
N VAL A 74 0.63 -3.62 -3.80
CA VAL A 74 -0.21 -3.07 -2.73
C VAL A 74 0.66 -2.30 -1.75
N LYS A 75 0.23 -1.13 -1.30
CA LYS A 75 0.90 -0.42 -0.21
C LYS A 75 0.93 -1.27 1.04
N SER A 76 2.05 -1.25 1.75
CA SER A 76 2.04 -1.66 3.15
C SER A 76 1.20 -0.64 3.93
N ILE A 77 0.13 -1.11 4.58
CA ILE A 77 -0.58 -0.31 5.58
C ILE A 77 -0.04 -0.73 6.93
N VAL A 78 0.75 0.14 7.55
CA VAL A 78 1.01 0.01 8.98
C VAL A 78 -0.22 0.56 9.70
N LEU A 79 -1.10 -0.33 10.13
CA LEU A 79 -2.13 0.03 11.10
C LEU A 79 -1.40 0.27 12.42
N SER A 80 -1.05 1.52 12.71
CA SER A 80 -0.67 1.90 14.07
C SER A 80 -1.87 1.62 14.96
N ALA A 81 -1.86 0.48 15.65
CA ALA A 81 -2.81 0.22 16.71
C ALA A 81 -2.55 1.29 17.79
N GLY A 82 -3.40 2.31 17.81
CA GLY A 82 -3.41 3.37 18.81
C GLY A 82 -3.85 2.84 20.17
N GLY A 83 -3.11 1.88 20.71
CA GLY A 83 -3.25 1.43 22.08
C GLY A 83 -2.32 2.27 22.95
N ARG A 84 -2.86 3.22 23.69
CA ARG A 84 -2.27 3.62 24.99
C ARG A 84 -2.40 2.43 25.95
N GLY A 85 -1.76 1.32 25.64
CA GLY A 85 -1.61 0.19 26.52
C GLY A 85 -0.16 0.18 26.96
N ARG A 86 0.13 0.81 28.11
CA ARG A 86 1.37 0.53 28.83
C ARG A 86 1.40 -0.98 29.03
N CYS A 87 2.21 -1.70 28.27
CA CYS A 87 2.66 -3.01 28.69
C CYS A 87 3.61 -2.75 29.87
N ARG A 88 3.04 -2.51 31.06
CA ARG A 88 3.74 -2.76 32.31
C ARG A 88 3.98 -4.25 32.30
N SER A 89 5.20 -4.63 31.93
CA SER A 89 5.77 -5.93 32.21
C SER A 89 5.67 -6.16 33.72
N GLY A 90 4.55 -6.75 34.14
CA GLY A 90 4.39 -7.26 35.48
C GLY A 90 5.41 -8.37 35.64
N ARG A 91 6.49 -8.09 36.37
CA ARG A 91 7.33 -9.12 36.98
C ARG A 91 6.40 -10.02 37.77
N ARG A 92 6.13 -11.20 37.22
CA ARG A 92 5.45 -12.27 37.96
C ARG A 92 6.52 -12.90 38.85
N SER A 93 6.53 -12.48 40.10
CA SER A 93 7.19 -13.17 41.20
C SER A 93 6.57 -14.56 41.32
N THR A 94 7.38 -15.60 41.16
CA THR A 94 7.06 -16.95 41.61
C THR A 94 8.33 -17.61 42.10
N ARG A 95 8.42 -17.68 43.44
CA ARG A 95 9.19 -18.57 44.31
C ARG A 95 10.70 -18.61 44.18
#